data_AF-A0A3B0YBP8-F1
#
_entry.id   AF-A0A3B0YBP8-F1
#
_cell.length_a   1.000
_cell.length_b   1.000
_cell.length_c   1.000
_cell.angle_alpha   90.00
_cell.angle_beta   90.00
_cell.angle_gamma   90.00
#
_symmetry.space_group_name_H-M   'P 1'
#
loop_
_entity.id
_entity.type
_entity.pdbx_description
1 polymer ?
#
loop_
_entity_poly.entity_id
_entity_poly.type
_entity_poly.pdbx_seq_one_letter_code
_entity_poly.pdbx_strand_id
1 'polypeptide(L)' 'MDILFASSEAHPLIKTGGLADVSGSLPRAIRNSKQEIRLILPAYPAAVK' A
#
# COMPACT_ATOMS: atom_id res chain seq x y z
N MET A 1 2.89 10.29 -14.84
CA MET A 1 2.64 8.85 -15.00
C MET A 1 1.93 8.40 -13.74
N ASP A 2 0.76 7.79 -13.90
CA ASP A 2 -0.10 7.44 -12.77
C ASP A 2 0.09 5.96 -12.45
N ILE A 3 0.44 5.67 -11.20
CA ILE A 3 0.72 4.30 -10.75
C ILE A 3 -0.43 3.80 -9.86
N LEU A 4 -0.98 2.65 -10.22
CA LEU A 4 -1.86 1.88 -9.34
C LEU A 4 -1.10 0.66 -8.83
N PHE A 5 -0.76 0.67 -7.54
CA PHE A 5 -0.07 -0.42 -6.87
C PHE A 5 -1.10 -1.33 -6.20
N ALA A 6 -1.18 -2.59 -6.63
CA ALA A 6 -2.11 -3.58 -6.08
C ALA A 6 -1.35 -4.55 -5.16
N SER A 7 -1.86 -4.76 -3.95
CA SER A 7 -1.29 -5.70 -2.99
C SER A 7 -2.38 -6.36 -2.15
N SER A 8 -2.11 -7.58 -1.68
CA SER A 8 -2.97 -8.29 -0.73
C SER A 8 -2.77 -7.82 0.71
N GLU A 9 -1.66 -7.13 1.02
CA GLU A 9 -1.38 -6.63 2.36
C GLU A 9 -0.61 -5.31 2.36
N ALA A 10 -0.82 -4.47 3.38
CA ALA A 10 -0.16 -3.19 3.52
C ALA A 10 -0.16 -2.70 4.98
N HIS A 11 1.01 -2.34 5.50
CA HIS A 11 1.15 -1.77 6.84
C HIS A 11 0.69 -0.30 6.86
N PRO A 12 -0.08 0.17 7.87
CA PRO A 12 -0.50 -0.52 9.09
C PRO A 12 -1.87 -1.23 9.02
N LEU A 13 -2.50 -1.33 7.85
CA LEU A 13 -3.87 -1.81 7.70
C LEU A 13 -4.02 -3.33 7.92
N ILE A 14 -3.16 -4.12 7.27
CA ILE A 14 -3.17 -5.59 7.37
C ILE A 14 -1.76 -6.11 7.07
N LYS A 15 -1.31 -7.10 7.85
CA LYS A 15 0.04 -7.66 7.73
C LYS A 15 0.06 -9.14 8.10
N THR A 16 0.59 -9.94 7.18
CA THR A 16 0.98 -11.33 7.45
C THR A 16 2.49 -11.51 7.39
N GLY A 17 3.18 -10.74 6.54
CA GLY A 17 4.64 -10.81 6.39
C GLY A 17 5.28 -9.52 5.86
N GLY A 18 6.44 -9.67 5.21
CA GLY A 18 7.24 -8.55 4.71
C GLY A 18 6.66 -7.83 3.50
N LEU A 19 5.70 -8.44 2.78
CA LEU A 19 5.02 -7.77 1.66
C LEU A 19 4.24 -6.54 2.15
N ALA A 20 3.65 -6.59 3.35
CA ALA A 20 2.95 -5.46 3.95
C ALA A 20 3.87 -4.27 4.23
N ASP A 21 5.11 -4.53 4.63
CA ASP A 21 6.11 -3.49 4.90
C ASP A 21 6.52 -2.79 3.61
N VAL A 22 6.76 -3.55 2.54
CA VAL A 22 7.06 -3.01 1.21
C VAL A 22 5.85 -2.25 0.65
N SER A 23 4.67 -2.84 0.71
CA SER A 23 3.43 -2.24 0.18
C SER A 23 3.00 -0.99 0.93
N GLY A 24 3.39 -0.84 2.20
CA GLY A 24 3.18 0.38 2.97
C GLY A 24 4.27 1.45 2.73
N SER A 25 5.53 1.04 2.56
CA SER A 25 6.67 1.97 2.46
C SER A 25 6.94 2.46 1.03
N LEU A 26 6.85 1.59 0.02
CA LEU A 26 7.18 1.91 -1.36
C LEU A 26 6.25 2.99 -1.95
N PRO A 27 4.90 2.91 -1.80
CA PRO A 27 4.03 3.98 -2.31
C PRO A 27 4.31 5.34 -1.65
N ARG A 28 4.70 5.35 -0.37
CA ARG A 28 5.12 6.59 0.32
C ARG A 28 6.41 7.14 -0.28
N ALA A 29 7.41 6.29 -0.51
CA ALA A 29 8.68 6.71 -1.12
C ALA A 29 8.47 7.28 -2.53
N ILE A 30 7.65 6.64 -3.36
CA ILE A 30 7.31 7.11 -4.72
C ILE A 30 6.58 8.46 -4.65
N ARG A 31 5.61 8.61 -3.74
CA ARG A 31 4.91 9.87 -3.53
C ARG A 31 5.86 11.00 -3.12
N ASN A 32 6.85 10.71 -2.26
CA ASN A 32 7.87 11.68 -1.85
C ASN A 32 8.77 12.12 -3.01
N SER A 33 8.94 11.27 -4.03
CA SER A 33 9.60 11.61 -5.30
C SER A 33 8.72 12.40 -6.27
N LYS A 34 7.60 12.96 -5.80
CA LYS A 34 6.63 13.78 -6.56
C LYS A 34 5.96 13.03 -7.72
N GLN A 35 5.74 11.72 -7.55
CA GLN A 35 4.99 10.90 -8.48
C GLN A 35 3.64 10.47 -7.91
N GLU A 36 2.61 10.48 -8.76
CA GLU A 36 1.26 10.09 -8.39
C GLU A 36 1.14 8.56 -8.30
N ILE A 37 0.74 8.09 -7.13
CA ILE A 37 0.59 6.67 -6.84
C ILE A 37 -0.58 6.43 -5.88
N ARG A 38 -1.34 5.37 -6.16
CA ARG A 38 -2.42 4.88 -5.30
C ARG A 38 -2.20 3.41 -4.98
N LEU A 39 -2.53 3.01 -3.75
CA LEU A 39 -2.52 1.62 -3.29
C LEU A 39 -3.97 1.10 -3.31
N ILE A 40 -4.19 -0.05 -3.92
CA ILE A 40 -5.44 -0.81 -3.81
C ILE A 40 -5.19 -2.10 -3.03
N LEU A 41 -6.12 -2.40 -2.13
CA LEU A 41 -6.10 -3.50 -1.17
C LEU A 41 -7.53 -4.08 -1.09
N PRO A 42 -7.70 -5.40 -0.87
CA PRO A 42 -8.99 -5.94 -0.47
C PRO A 42 -9.55 -5.23 0.78
N ALA A 43 -10.88 -5.05 0.82
CA ALA A 43 -11.60 -4.40 1.90
C ALA A 43 -11.74 -5.31 3.15
N TYR A 44 -10.63 -5.79 3.69
CA TYR A 44 -10.63 -6.60 4.91
C TYR A 44 -11.21 -5.81 6.08
N PRO A 45 -11.92 -6.44 7.03
CA PRO A 45 -12.47 -5.75 8.21
C PRO A 45 -11.44 -4.94 9.01
N ALA A 46 -10.16 -5.36 9.01
CA ALA A 46 -9.07 -4.63 9.65
C ALA A 46 -8.64 -3.35 8.91
N ALA A 47 -8.92 -3.25 7.61
CA ALA A 47 -8.51 -2.14 6.74
C ALA A 47 -9.62 -1.10 6.48
N VAL A 48 -10.88 -1.44 6.78
CA VAL A 48 -12.05 -0.57 6.54
C VAL A 48 -12.74 -0.08 7.82
N LYS A 49 -12.20 -0.44 8.98
CA LYS A 49 -12.70 -0.01 10.28
C LYS A 49 -12.29 1.43 10.62
#